data_AF-A0A7C7CMC5-F1
#
_entry.id   AF-A0A7C7CMC5-F1
#
_cell.length_a   1.000
_cell.length_b   1.000
_cell.length_c   1.000
_cell.angle_alpha   90.00
_cell.angle_beta   90.00
_cell.angle_gamma   90.00
#
_symmetry.space_group_name_H-M   'P 1'
#
loop_
_entity.id
_entity.type
_entity.pdbx_description
1 polymer ?
#
loop_
_entity_poly.entity_id
_entity_poly.type
_entity_poly.pdbx_seq_one_letter_code
_entity_poly.pdbx_strand_id
1 'polypeptide(L)'
;MINRLNIKVKAKGAILILLAGLSGAASFAQNGKYGATPEDSILCIQNLSLYIEFYKQKNYADAIVAWRRVFNNSPKSSKKMYANGAKMYKRLIKKEKDAEKKELLIDTLFMIYDQRIVNFNQEGFVLGLKGVDMLQYRKDKLEEAHSILAKSVELESKKSKAGAVTGYFQSAIKLLEVEKVEKEKVIEIYDEVITIIEYQTGKLQGEKYASKRAFYETAKDNVNILFEPVANCDDLKKIYGAQFESKKEDAEWLKRAAGLMNKKECTDDPLFVKIAETLHNLQPSAVSAFNMGKMMIDKKSFSKATTFLKQAIELQEDSLKKADYYYMLANHYFKNLKQFAAARVFAQKAASLHTGWGWSYLLIGDLYSASAKDCGENDFEKGAVYWVAVDKYIRAKSIDGSIAEEANKKIATWSKYFPTKKDAFFYNYTEGKSYTVGCWINETTTVRVQ
;
A
#
# COMPACT_ATOMS: atom_id res chain seq x y z
N MET A 1 -44.07 37.82 -27.42
CA MET A 1 -44.52 36.70 -28.27
C MET A 1 -44.60 35.45 -27.40
N ILE A 2 -45.74 34.75 -27.47
CA ILE A 2 -46.05 33.43 -26.87
C ILE A 2 -46.25 33.46 -25.34
N ASN A 3 -47.45 33.76 -24.85
CA ASN A 3 -48.65 32.91 -24.68
C ASN A 3 -48.71 32.13 -23.36
N ARG A 4 -49.26 32.84 -22.37
CA ARG A 4 -50.31 32.51 -21.40
C ARG A 4 -51.18 31.23 -21.62
N LEU A 5 -51.70 30.75 -20.45
CA LEU A 5 -52.95 29.99 -20.17
C LEU A 5 -52.81 28.45 -20.21
N ASN A 6 -53.45 27.64 -19.35
CA ASN A 6 -54.41 27.89 -18.27
C ASN A 6 -54.53 26.63 -17.39
N ILE A 7 -54.75 26.83 -16.09
CA ILE A 7 -55.28 25.83 -15.17
C ILE A 7 -56.80 25.75 -15.35
N LYS A 8 -57.37 24.54 -15.49
CA LYS A 8 -58.77 24.26 -15.15
C LYS A 8 -58.93 22.88 -14.52
N VAL A 9 -59.31 22.88 -13.25
CA VAL A 9 -59.92 21.77 -12.52
C VAL A 9 -61.40 21.72 -12.88
N LYS A 10 -61.93 20.53 -13.22
CA LYS A 10 -63.34 20.17 -13.02
C LYS A 10 -63.47 18.67 -12.78
N ALA A 11 -64.26 18.33 -11.77
CA ALA A 11 -64.57 17.00 -11.28
C ALA A 11 -65.86 16.42 -11.92
N LYS A 12 -66.06 15.10 -11.69
CA LYS A 12 -67.31 14.30 -11.59
C LYS A 12 -67.60 13.28 -12.72
N GLY A 13 -67.91 12.06 -12.26
CA GLY A 13 -68.69 11.01 -12.95
C GLY A 13 -67.84 10.07 -13.83
N ALA A 14 -67.98 8.75 -13.85
CA ALA A 14 -68.98 7.86 -13.29
C ALA A 14 -68.40 6.46 -13.10
N ILE A 15 -68.92 5.76 -12.09
CA ILE A 15 -68.79 4.32 -11.87
C ILE A 15 -69.48 3.60 -13.04
N LEU A 16 -68.76 2.73 -13.74
CA LEU A 16 -69.36 1.73 -14.61
C LEU A 16 -68.88 0.34 -14.19
N ILE A 17 -69.76 -0.32 -13.44
CA ILE A 17 -69.75 -1.75 -13.17
C ILE A 17 -70.06 -2.44 -14.49
N LEU A 18 -69.10 -3.21 -15.02
CA LEU A 18 -69.32 -4.12 -16.14
C LEU A 18 -69.03 -5.54 -15.64
N LEU A 19 -70.06 -6.07 -14.98
CA LEU A 19 -70.27 -7.49 -14.75
C LEU A 19 -70.81 -8.08 -16.07
N ALA A 20 -69.96 -8.79 -16.82
CA ALA A 20 -70.40 -9.71 -17.86
C ALA A 20 -69.32 -10.75 -18.16
N GLY A 21 -69.65 -12.03 -17.93
CA GLY A 21 -69.02 -13.16 -18.64
C GLY A 21 -68.05 -14.03 -17.84
N LEU A 22 -68.55 -14.78 -16.86
CA LEU A 22 -67.96 -16.07 -16.49
C LEU A 22 -68.17 -17.06 -17.63
N SER A 23 -67.14 -17.31 -18.43
CA SER A 23 -66.97 -18.55 -19.21
C SER A 23 -65.59 -18.60 -19.84
N GLY A 24 -64.62 -19.07 -19.06
CA GLY A 24 -63.23 -19.27 -19.51
C GLY A 24 -62.29 -19.77 -18.42
N ALA A 25 -62.78 -20.51 -17.43
CA ALA A 25 -61.96 -21.12 -16.40
C ALA A 25 -61.50 -22.51 -16.86
N ALA A 26 -60.55 -22.56 -17.80
CA ALA A 26 -59.80 -23.79 -18.10
C ALA A 26 -58.54 -23.46 -18.92
N SER A 27 -57.54 -22.78 -18.31
CA SER A 27 -56.11 -22.83 -18.71
C SER A 27 -55.21 -21.98 -17.79
N PHE A 28 -55.28 -22.16 -16.47
CA PHE A 28 -54.27 -21.63 -15.54
C PHE A 28 -53.69 -22.71 -14.62
N ALA A 29 -53.41 -23.89 -15.16
CA ALA A 29 -52.43 -24.78 -14.57
C ALA A 29 -51.05 -24.42 -15.15
N GLN A 30 -50.51 -23.24 -14.80
CA GLN A 30 -49.07 -22.98 -14.98
C GLN A 30 -48.30 -23.76 -13.91
N ASN A 31 -48.07 -25.06 -14.17
CA ASN A 31 -47.13 -25.97 -13.50
C ASN A 31 -46.52 -25.45 -12.18
N GLY A 32 -47.24 -25.55 -11.06
CA GLY A 32 -46.73 -25.45 -9.69
C GLY A 32 -45.91 -24.20 -9.29
N LYS A 33 -45.82 -23.18 -10.16
CA LYS A 33 -44.91 -22.04 -9.98
C LYS A 33 -45.43 -21.04 -8.95
N TYR A 34 -46.74 -20.86 -8.92
CA TYR A 34 -47.43 -19.91 -8.04
C TYR A 34 -48.26 -20.59 -6.96
N GLY A 35 -48.17 -21.91 -6.82
CA GLY A 35 -48.96 -22.67 -5.84
C GLY A 35 -49.37 -24.04 -6.38
N ALA A 36 -49.89 -24.89 -5.51
CA ALA A 36 -50.39 -26.21 -5.88
C ALA A 36 -51.82 -26.15 -6.44
N THR A 37 -52.62 -25.20 -5.95
CA THR A 37 -54.02 -24.98 -6.34
C THR A 37 -54.24 -23.64 -7.04
N PRO A 38 -55.35 -23.46 -7.78
CA PRO A 38 -55.75 -22.15 -8.30
C PRO A 38 -55.87 -21.07 -7.21
N GLU A 39 -56.38 -21.44 -6.04
CA GLU A 39 -56.50 -20.56 -4.87
C GLU A 39 -55.13 -20.11 -4.38
N ASP A 40 -54.16 -21.03 -4.27
CA ASP A 40 -52.77 -20.70 -3.92
C ASP A 40 -52.15 -19.75 -4.95
N SER A 41 -52.43 -19.97 -6.24
CA SER A 41 -51.95 -19.13 -7.34
C SER A 41 -52.44 -17.69 -7.21
N ILE A 42 -53.73 -17.50 -6.92
CA ILE A 42 -54.31 -16.17 -6.69
C ILE A 42 -53.66 -15.50 -5.49
N LEU A 43 -53.54 -16.22 -4.36
CA LEU A 43 -52.90 -15.69 -3.15
C LEU A 43 -51.44 -15.35 -3.37
N CYS A 44 -50.69 -16.16 -4.12
CA CYS A 44 -49.30 -15.88 -4.47
C CYS A 44 -49.18 -14.59 -5.27
N ILE A 45 -49.99 -14.43 -6.31
CA ILE A 45 -49.95 -13.25 -7.18
C ILE A 45 -50.31 -11.99 -6.40
N GLN A 46 -51.32 -12.05 -5.54
CA GLN A 46 -51.69 -10.94 -4.66
C GLN A 46 -50.55 -10.55 -3.72
N ASN A 47 -49.96 -11.51 -3.01
CA ASN A 47 -48.86 -11.22 -2.08
C ASN A 47 -47.57 -10.79 -2.81
N LEU A 48 -47.31 -11.31 -4.03
CA LEU A 48 -46.24 -10.84 -4.91
C LEU A 48 -46.41 -9.35 -5.23
N SER A 49 -47.60 -8.95 -5.68
CA SER A 49 -47.91 -7.56 -5.99
C SER A 49 -47.72 -6.67 -4.77
N LEU A 50 -48.29 -7.09 -3.63
CA LEU A 50 -48.27 -6.33 -2.39
C LEU A 50 -46.85 -6.11 -1.86
N TYR A 51 -46.02 -7.17 -1.77
CA TYR A 51 -44.67 -6.99 -1.27
C TYR A 51 -43.82 -6.16 -2.23
N ILE A 52 -44.00 -6.31 -3.55
CA ILE A 52 -43.22 -5.56 -4.53
C ILE A 52 -43.48 -4.07 -4.40
N GLU A 53 -44.73 -3.67 -4.15
CA GLU A 53 -45.09 -2.27 -3.99
C GLU A 53 -44.45 -1.67 -2.73
N PHE A 54 -44.61 -2.31 -1.57
CA PHE A 54 -43.93 -1.87 -0.35
C PHE A 54 -42.39 -1.89 -0.49
N TYR A 55 -41.83 -2.88 -1.17
CA TYR A 55 -40.40 -2.98 -1.42
C TYR A 55 -39.86 -1.82 -2.28
N LYS A 56 -40.60 -1.40 -3.31
CA LYS A 56 -40.25 -0.24 -4.14
C LYS A 56 -40.25 1.06 -3.32
N GLN A 57 -41.20 1.18 -2.40
CA GLN A 57 -41.30 2.30 -1.45
C GLN A 57 -40.25 2.21 -0.32
N LYS A 58 -39.41 1.16 -0.29
CA LYS A 58 -38.43 0.85 0.77
C LYS A 58 -39.06 0.63 2.14
N ASN A 59 -40.37 0.39 2.20
CA ASN A 59 -41.08 0.01 3.42
C ASN A 59 -40.90 -1.50 3.68
N TYR A 60 -39.72 -1.88 4.19
CA TYR A 60 -39.36 -3.28 4.36
C TYR A 60 -40.10 -3.99 5.50
N ALA A 61 -40.58 -3.25 6.50
CA ALA A 61 -41.35 -3.83 7.59
C ALA A 61 -42.66 -4.44 7.05
N ASP A 62 -43.41 -3.66 6.25
CA ASP A 62 -44.67 -4.11 5.68
C ASP A 62 -44.46 -5.09 4.51
N ALA A 63 -43.41 -4.88 3.70
CA ALA A 63 -43.08 -5.79 2.60
C ALA A 63 -42.81 -7.21 3.09
N ILE A 64 -42.17 -7.40 4.25
CA ILE A 64 -41.81 -8.72 4.77
C ILE A 64 -43.04 -9.58 5.08
N VAL A 65 -44.16 -8.98 5.50
CA VAL A 65 -45.38 -9.71 5.84
C VAL A 65 -45.90 -10.47 4.60
N ALA A 66 -46.09 -9.75 3.50
CA ALA A 66 -46.53 -10.35 2.24
C ALA A 66 -45.44 -11.22 1.60
N TRP A 67 -44.16 -10.82 1.71
CA TRP A 67 -43.04 -11.60 1.18
C TRP A 67 -42.90 -12.96 1.86
N ARG A 68 -43.09 -13.07 3.18
CA ARG A 68 -43.04 -14.35 3.92
C ARG A 68 -44.08 -15.34 3.42
N ARG A 69 -45.28 -14.84 3.09
CA ARG A 69 -46.35 -15.67 2.51
C ARG A 69 -45.93 -16.24 1.16
N VAL A 70 -45.32 -15.41 0.29
CA VAL A 70 -44.78 -15.88 -1.00
C VAL A 70 -43.62 -16.86 -0.80
N PHE A 71 -42.72 -16.58 0.14
CA PHE A 71 -41.57 -17.44 0.43
C PHE A 71 -41.98 -18.84 0.85
N ASN A 72 -42.98 -18.95 1.74
CA ASN A 72 -43.45 -20.24 2.26
C ASN A 72 -44.36 -20.99 1.27
N ASN A 73 -45.28 -20.28 0.61
CA ASN A 73 -46.35 -20.94 -0.16
C ASN A 73 -46.02 -21.06 -1.65
N SER A 74 -45.08 -20.25 -2.15
CA SER A 74 -44.77 -20.16 -3.58
C SER A 74 -43.28 -20.01 -3.84
N PRO A 75 -42.45 -20.93 -3.33
CA PRO A 75 -40.99 -20.82 -3.36
C PRO A 75 -40.40 -20.87 -4.78
N LYS A 76 -41.14 -21.35 -5.78
CA LYS A 76 -40.73 -21.38 -7.20
C LYS A 76 -41.14 -20.12 -7.99
N SER A 77 -41.82 -19.17 -7.34
CA SER A 77 -42.42 -18.01 -8.01
C SER A 77 -41.40 -17.14 -8.76
N SER A 78 -40.27 -16.79 -8.12
CA SER A 78 -39.23 -15.97 -8.76
C SER A 78 -37.89 -15.96 -8.02
N LYS A 79 -36.78 -16.01 -8.77
CA LYS A 79 -35.42 -15.72 -8.25
C LYS A 79 -35.32 -14.33 -7.61
N LYS A 80 -36.08 -13.35 -8.14
CA LYS A 80 -36.08 -11.97 -7.65
C LYS A 80 -36.69 -11.87 -6.26
N MET A 81 -37.66 -12.74 -5.93
CA MET A 81 -38.24 -12.81 -4.60
C MET A 81 -37.16 -13.11 -3.55
N TYR A 82 -36.26 -14.06 -3.82
CA TYR A 82 -35.16 -14.39 -2.91
C TYR A 82 -34.14 -13.26 -2.79
N ALA A 83 -33.77 -12.65 -3.93
CA ALA A 83 -32.86 -11.51 -3.92
C ALA A 83 -33.42 -10.31 -3.14
N ASN A 84 -34.72 -10.04 -3.27
CA ASN A 84 -35.40 -9.00 -2.50
C ASN A 84 -35.46 -9.36 -1.01
N GLY A 85 -35.79 -10.62 -0.69
CA GLY A 85 -35.78 -11.16 0.68
C GLY A 85 -34.43 -10.95 1.37
N ALA A 86 -33.35 -11.44 0.75
CA ALA A 86 -32.00 -11.25 1.28
C ALA A 86 -31.67 -9.77 1.50
N LYS A 87 -32.04 -8.88 0.58
CA LYS A 87 -31.84 -7.43 0.76
C LYS A 87 -32.62 -6.87 1.94
N MET A 88 -33.88 -7.27 2.12
CA MET A 88 -34.70 -6.82 3.24
C MET A 88 -34.14 -7.30 4.58
N TYR A 89 -33.78 -8.59 4.69
CA TYR A 89 -33.20 -9.13 5.92
C TYR A 89 -31.85 -8.50 6.26
N LYS A 90 -30.95 -8.27 5.29
CA LYS A 90 -29.71 -7.50 5.54
C LYS A 90 -29.97 -6.10 6.11
N ARG A 91 -31.07 -5.45 5.68
CA ARG A 91 -31.45 -4.13 6.19
C ARG A 91 -32.02 -4.20 7.60
N LEU A 92 -32.75 -5.26 7.94
CA LEU A 92 -33.20 -5.51 9.30
C LEU A 92 -32.03 -5.83 10.23
N ILE A 93 -31.13 -6.74 9.84
CA ILE A 93 -29.92 -7.11 10.59
C ILE A 93 -29.08 -5.87 10.92
N LYS A 94 -28.95 -4.93 9.97
CA LYS A 94 -28.22 -3.67 10.19
C LYS A 94 -28.88 -2.74 11.21
N LYS A 95 -30.21 -2.79 11.34
CA LYS A 95 -30.99 -1.93 12.25
C LYS A 95 -31.18 -2.56 13.64
N GLU A 96 -31.14 -3.88 13.72
CA GLU A 96 -31.34 -4.62 14.97
C GLU A 96 -30.13 -4.47 15.91
N LYS A 97 -30.43 -4.14 17.17
CA LYS A 97 -29.44 -3.93 18.23
C LYS A 97 -29.40 -5.11 19.19
N ASP A 98 -30.52 -5.80 19.36
CA ASP A 98 -30.63 -6.98 20.21
C ASP A 98 -29.92 -8.17 19.56
N ALA A 99 -28.99 -8.80 20.28
CA ALA A 99 -28.13 -9.84 19.73
C ALA A 99 -28.91 -11.10 19.34
N GLU A 100 -29.87 -11.53 20.16
CA GLU A 100 -30.66 -12.73 19.91
C GLU A 100 -31.59 -12.55 18.71
N LYS A 101 -32.32 -11.43 18.66
CA LYS A 101 -33.18 -11.10 17.51
C LYS A 101 -32.37 -10.93 16.24
N LYS A 102 -31.17 -10.35 16.35
CA LYS A 102 -30.27 -10.21 15.20
C LYS A 102 -29.83 -11.56 14.66
N GLU A 103 -29.52 -12.53 15.53
CA GLU A 103 -29.18 -13.88 15.09
C GLU A 103 -30.35 -14.58 14.41
N LEU A 104 -31.58 -14.45 14.91
CA LEU A 104 -32.77 -15.00 14.23
C LEU A 104 -32.97 -14.42 12.82
N LEU A 105 -32.65 -13.14 12.62
CA LEU A 105 -32.68 -12.50 11.30
C LEU A 105 -31.56 -13.01 10.38
N ILE A 106 -30.36 -13.26 10.93
CA ILE A 106 -29.22 -13.86 10.20
C ILE A 106 -29.56 -15.29 9.78
N ASP A 107 -30.14 -16.08 10.69
CA ASP A 107 -30.56 -17.45 10.41
C ASP A 107 -31.59 -17.50 9.26
N THR A 108 -32.58 -16.61 9.32
CA THR A 108 -33.56 -16.47 8.23
C THR A 108 -32.91 -16.05 6.92
N LEU A 109 -31.90 -15.18 6.95
CA LEU A 109 -31.15 -14.80 5.75
C LEU A 109 -30.46 -16.01 5.10
N PHE A 110 -29.91 -16.92 5.90
CA PHE A 110 -29.27 -18.13 5.36
C PHE A 110 -30.29 -19.16 4.87
N MET A 111 -31.43 -19.31 5.55
CA MET A 111 -32.56 -20.09 5.04
C MET A 111 -33.03 -19.59 3.66
N ILE A 112 -33.04 -18.27 3.44
CA ILE A 112 -33.36 -17.69 2.12
C ILE A 112 -32.40 -18.18 1.04
N TYR A 113 -31.10 -18.29 1.34
CA TYR A 113 -30.14 -18.80 0.39
C TYR A 113 -30.33 -20.29 0.11
N ASP A 114 -30.52 -21.09 1.15
CA ASP A 114 -30.68 -22.54 1.02
C ASP A 114 -31.94 -22.89 0.22
N GLN A 115 -33.06 -22.23 0.50
CA GLN A 115 -34.29 -22.40 -0.28
C GLN A 115 -34.12 -21.95 -1.73
N ARG A 116 -33.34 -20.88 -1.99
CA ARG A 116 -33.06 -20.45 -3.36
C ARG A 116 -32.27 -21.51 -4.14
N ILE A 117 -31.31 -22.17 -3.50
CA ILE A 117 -30.50 -23.24 -4.11
C ILE A 117 -31.43 -24.38 -4.55
N VAL A 118 -32.25 -24.88 -3.61
CA VAL A 118 -33.21 -25.97 -3.84
C VAL A 118 -34.17 -25.66 -5.00
N ASN A 119 -34.66 -24.41 -5.09
CA ASN A 119 -35.71 -24.08 -6.04
C ASN A 119 -35.22 -23.65 -7.44
N PHE A 120 -33.94 -23.27 -7.61
CA PHE A 120 -33.50 -22.61 -8.85
C PHE A 120 -32.19 -23.11 -9.46
N ASN A 121 -31.56 -24.15 -8.89
CA ASN A 121 -30.34 -24.75 -9.40
C ASN A 121 -29.24 -23.71 -9.72
N GLN A 122 -28.97 -22.82 -8.76
CA GLN A 122 -27.92 -21.79 -8.84
C GLN A 122 -26.94 -21.93 -7.68
N GLU A 123 -26.60 -23.17 -7.31
CA GLU A 123 -25.85 -23.49 -6.10
C GLU A 123 -24.57 -22.67 -5.98
N GLY A 124 -23.64 -22.78 -6.95
CA GLY A 124 -22.38 -22.05 -6.93
C GLY A 124 -22.55 -20.54 -6.71
N PHE A 125 -23.36 -19.87 -7.53
CA PHE A 125 -23.66 -18.44 -7.38
C PHE A 125 -24.26 -18.08 -6.01
N VAL A 126 -25.19 -18.87 -5.50
CA VAL A 126 -25.89 -18.55 -4.24
C VAL A 126 -25.01 -18.85 -3.02
N LEU A 127 -24.21 -19.91 -3.05
CA LEU A 127 -23.18 -20.17 -2.03
C LEU A 127 -22.20 -19.00 -1.92
N GLY A 128 -21.82 -18.39 -3.04
CA GLY A 128 -20.97 -17.19 -3.03
C GLY A 128 -21.60 -16.01 -2.30
N LEU A 129 -22.92 -15.81 -2.42
CA LEU A 129 -23.64 -14.79 -1.66
C LEU A 129 -23.75 -15.17 -0.17
N LYS A 130 -24.06 -16.45 0.12
CA LYS A 130 -24.18 -16.99 1.48
C LYS A 130 -22.87 -16.85 2.24
N GLY A 131 -21.76 -17.27 1.64
CA GLY A 131 -20.44 -17.22 2.26
C GLY A 131 -19.94 -15.81 2.54
N VAL A 132 -20.15 -14.85 1.62
CA VAL A 132 -19.81 -13.43 1.85
C VAL A 132 -20.59 -12.86 3.04
N ASP A 133 -21.88 -13.15 3.14
CA ASP A 133 -22.68 -12.70 4.29
C ASP A 133 -22.31 -13.44 5.58
N MET A 134 -21.90 -14.71 5.49
CA MET A 134 -21.40 -15.47 6.64
C MET A 134 -20.13 -14.85 7.22
N LEU A 135 -19.17 -14.46 6.37
CA LEU A 135 -17.97 -13.71 6.81
C LEU A 135 -18.31 -12.39 7.50
N GLN A 136 -19.44 -11.78 7.15
CA GLN A 136 -19.90 -10.52 7.73
C GLN A 136 -20.62 -10.73 9.07
N TYR A 137 -21.52 -11.71 9.14
CA TYR A 137 -22.48 -11.85 10.23
C TYR A 137 -22.17 -12.97 11.23
N ARG A 138 -21.53 -14.07 10.81
CA ARG A 138 -21.12 -15.20 11.67
C ARG A 138 -19.60 -15.35 11.68
N LYS A 139 -18.93 -14.39 12.32
CA LYS A 139 -17.46 -14.35 12.38
C LYS A 139 -16.85 -15.56 13.10
N ASP A 140 -17.62 -16.19 13.98
CA ASP A 140 -17.33 -17.42 14.70
C ASP A 140 -17.39 -18.68 13.81
N LYS A 141 -17.94 -18.57 12.60
CA LYS A 141 -18.07 -19.65 11.61
C LYS A 141 -17.14 -19.44 10.42
N LEU A 142 -15.91 -19.02 10.67
CA LEU A 142 -14.94 -18.65 9.62
C LEU A 142 -14.62 -19.81 8.67
N GLU A 143 -14.41 -21.02 9.19
CA GLU A 143 -14.09 -22.23 8.42
C GLU A 143 -15.27 -22.66 7.55
N GLU A 144 -16.49 -22.56 8.10
CA GLU A 144 -17.72 -22.85 7.35
C GLU A 144 -17.90 -21.85 6.21
N ALA A 145 -17.70 -20.55 6.50
CA ALA A 145 -17.75 -19.51 5.48
C ALA A 145 -16.71 -19.74 4.38
N HIS A 146 -15.48 -20.10 4.76
CA HIS A 146 -14.41 -20.45 3.83
C HIS A 146 -14.78 -21.64 2.95
N SER A 147 -15.29 -22.72 3.54
CA SER A 147 -15.71 -23.93 2.81
C SER A 147 -16.85 -23.63 1.82
N ILE A 148 -17.85 -22.85 2.23
CA ILE A 148 -18.96 -22.41 1.37
C ILE A 148 -18.44 -21.57 0.19
N LEU A 149 -17.48 -20.67 0.44
CA LEU A 149 -16.88 -19.84 -0.59
C LEU A 149 -16.00 -20.65 -1.55
N ALA A 150 -15.20 -21.59 -1.03
CA ALA A 150 -14.42 -22.52 -1.82
C ALA A 150 -15.33 -23.31 -2.77
N LYS A 151 -16.43 -23.88 -2.24
CA LYS A 151 -17.42 -24.61 -3.06
C LYS A 151 -18.07 -23.72 -4.11
N SER A 152 -18.38 -22.47 -3.78
CA SER A 152 -18.90 -21.49 -4.74
C SER A 152 -17.93 -21.27 -5.90
N VAL A 153 -16.65 -21.07 -5.61
CA VAL A 153 -15.60 -20.82 -6.60
C VAL A 153 -15.34 -22.06 -7.45
N GLU A 154 -15.32 -23.25 -6.85
CA GLU A 154 -15.21 -24.53 -7.56
C GLU A 154 -16.34 -24.72 -8.58
N LEU A 155 -17.60 -24.55 -8.15
CA LEU A 155 -18.78 -24.77 -8.99
C LEU A 155 -18.93 -23.72 -10.11
N GLU A 156 -18.64 -22.45 -9.82
CA GLU A 156 -18.75 -21.38 -10.82
C GLU A 156 -17.49 -21.29 -11.70
N SER A 157 -16.34 -21.76 -11.21
CA SER A 157 -15.03 -21.66 -11.86
C SER A 157 -14.79 -20.23 -12.38
N LYS A 158 -14.44 -20.09 -13.66
CA LYS A 158 -14.25 -18.80 -14.34
C LYS A 158 -15.48 -17.89 -14.33
N LYS A 159 -16.69 -18.35 -14.00
CA LYS A 159 -17.93 -17.53 -13.91
C LYS A 159 -18.15 -16.87 -12.55
N SER A 160 -17.29 -17.19 -11.57
CA SER A 160 -17.36 -16.69 -10.19
C SER A 160 -17.46 -15.16 -10.13
N LYS A 161 -18.22 -14.67 -9.16
CA LYS A 161 -18.48 -13.23 -9.00
C LYS A 161 -17.39 -12.57 -8.17
N ALA A 162 -17.09 -11.31 -8.50
CA ALA A 162 -16.12 -10.47 -7.79
C ALA A 162 -16.23 -10.56 -6.26
N GLY A 163 -17.44 -10.47 -5.71
CA GLY A 163 -17.67 -10.60 -4.26
C GLY A 163 -17.31 -11.98 -3.70
N ALA A 164 -17.64 -13.06 -4.40
CA ALA A 164 -17.38 -14.43 -3.95
C ALA A 164 -15.87 -14.73 -3.95
N VAL A 165 -15.15 -14.37 -5.03
CA VAL A 165 -13.69 -14.58 -5.10
C VAL A 165 -12.93 -13.71 -4.09
N THR A 166 -13.38 -12.47 -3.86
CA THR A 166 -12.80 -11.60 -2.83
C THR A 166 -13.05 -12.17 -1.43
N GLY A 167 -14.27 -12.62 -1.15
CA GLY A 167 -14.62 -13.26 0.12
C GLY A 167 -13.81 -14.53 0.35
N TYR A 168 -13.66 -15.37 -0.67
CA TYR A 168 -12.88 -16.60 -0.59
C TYR A 168 -11.43 -16.30 -0.17
N PHE A 169 -10.76 -15.38 -0.86
CA PHE A 169 -9.40 -15.00 -0.48
C PHE A 169 -9.33 -14.34 0.90
N GLN A 170 -10.26 -13.45 1.23
CA GLN A 170 -10.34 -12.83 2.56
C GLN A 170 -10.48 -13.87 3.68
N SER A 171 -11.29 -14.92 3.46
CA SER A 171 -11.45 -16.00 4.43
C SER A 171 -10.17 -16.81 4.61
N ALA A 172 -9.41 -17.05 3.53
CA ALA A 172 -8.12 -17.73 3.60
C ALA A 172 -7.08 -16.92 4.40
N ILE A 173 -7.00 -15.60 4.18
CA ILE A 173 -6.13 -14.72 4.96
C ILE A 173 -6.48 -14.74 6.45
N LYS A 174 -7.77 -14.66 6.79
CA LYS A 174 -8.21 -14.75 8.19
C LYS A 174 -7.90 -16.11 8.81
N LEU A 175 -8.00 -17.20 8.05
CA LEU A 175 -7.63 -18.53 8.52
C LEU A 175 -6.11 -18.63 8.77
N LEU A 176 -5.30 -17.94 7.97
CA LEU A 176 -3.85 -17.90 8.15
C LEU A 176 -3.49 -17.11 9.42
N GLU A 177 -4.18 -16.00 9.67
CA GLU A 177 -4.01 -15.19 10.90
C GLU A 177 -4.33 -15.98 12.19
N VAL A 178 -5.22 -16.98 12.11
CA VAL A 178 -5.54 -17.88 13.23
C VAL A 178 -4.88 -19.26 13.12
N GLU A 179 -3.84 -19.38 12.28
CA GLU A 179 -3.00 -20.59 12.12
C GLU A 179 -3.78 -21.86 11.71
N LYS A 180 -4.92 -21.70 11.03
CA LYS A 180 -5.75 -22.82 10.54
C LYS A 180 -5.50 -23.18 9.07
N VAL A 181 -4.69 -22.39 8.37
CA VAL A 181 -4.23 -22.69 7.02
C VAL A 181 -2.79 -22.23 6.86
N GLU A 182 -2.01 -22.97 6.08
CA GLU A 182 -0.61 -22.65 5.81
C GLU A 182 -0.47 -21.54 4.76
N LYS A 183 0.68 -20.86 4.77
CA LYS A 183 0.98 -19.77 3.84
C LYS A 183 0.93 -20.23 2.39
N GLU A 184 1.44 -21.42 2.12
CA GLU A 184 1.51 -22.06 0.80
C GLU A 184 0.10 -22.19 0.22
N LYS A 185 -0.87 -22.58 1.05
CA LYS A 185 -2.26 -22.69 0.62
C LYS A 185 -2.89 -21.34 0.31
N VAL A 186 -2.53 -20.28 1.05
CA VAL A 186 -2.97 -18.91 0.73
C VAL A 186 -2.42 -18.45 -0.62
N ILE A 187 -1.17 -18.81 -0.96
CA ILE A 187 -0.56 -18.51 -2.26
C ILE A 187 -1.32 -19.22 -3.39
N GLU A 188 -1.65 -20.51 -3.22
CA GLU A 188 -2.46 -21.24 -4.21
C GLU A 188 -3.83 -20.58 -4.46
N ILE A 189 -4.51 -20.17 -3.38
CA ILE A 189 -5.82 -19.52 -3.47
C ILE A 189 -5.69 -18.14 -4.12
N TYR A 190 -4.62 -17.41 -3.85
CA TYR A 190 -4.33 -16.14 -4.53
C TYR A 190 -4.23 -16.34 -6.04
N ASP A 191 -3.43 -17.32 -6.50
CA ASP A 191 -3.25 -17.61 -7.91
C ASP A 191 -4.56 -18.02 -8.60
N GLU A 192 -5.37 -18.85 -7.95
CA GLU A 192 -6.70 -19.23 -8.43
C GLU A 192 -7.62 -18.01 -8.60
N VAL A 193 -7.72 -17.18 -7.56
CA VAL A 193 -8.59 -16.00 -7.54
C VAL A 193 -8.15 -14.96 -8.56
N ILE A 194 -6.85 -14.67 -8.66
CA ILE A 194 -6.31 -13.73 -9.66
C ILE A 194 -6.57 -14.24 -11.07
N THR A 195 -6.37 -15.52 -11.34
CA THR A 195 -6.65 -16.13 -12.65
C THR A 195 -8.13 -15.96 -13.05
N ILE A 196 -9.06 -16.15 -12.11
CA ILE A 196 -10.49 -15.95 -12.36
C ILE A 196 -10.80 -14.48 -12.64
N ILE A 197 -10.24 -13.57 -11.85
CA ILE A 197 -10.43 -12.12 -12.00
C ILE A 197 -9.91 -11.66 -13.35
N GLU A 198 -8.69 -12.07 -13.74
CA GLU A 198 -8.07 -11.71 -15.02
C GLU A 198 -8.82 -12.27 -16.22
N TYR A 199 -9.33 -13.50 -16.13
CA TYR A 199 -10.22 -14.05 -17.15
C TYR A 199 -11.48 -13.18 -17.34
N GLN A 200 -12.08 -12.72 -16.24
CA GLN A 200 -13.28 -11.89 -16.28
C GLN A 200 -13.01 -10.49 -16.82
N THR A 201 -11.93 -9.83 -16.38
CA THR A 201 -11.57 -8.50 -16.89
C THR A 201 -11.17 -8.56 -18.36
N GLY A 202 -10.44 -9.61 -18.78
CA GLY A 202 -10.10 -9.87 -20.17
C GLY A 202 -11.32 -10.08 -21.06
N LYS A 203 -12.35 -10.78 -20.57
CA LYS A 203 -13.62 -10.99 -21.28
C LYS A 203 -14.52 -9.75 -21.36
N LEU A 204 -14.52 -8.91 -20.33
CA LEU A 204 -15.46 -7.79 -20.18
C LEU A 204 -15.00 -6.52 -20.92
N GLN A 205 -14.83 -6.58 -22.24
CA GLN A 205 -14.30 -5.47 -23.06
C GLN A 205 -15.35 -4.48 -23.61
N GLY A 206 -14.98 -3.22 -23.84
CA GLY A 206 -15.85 -2.15 -24.33
C GLY A 206 -16.69 -1.41 -23.25
N GLU A 207 -17.24 -0.25 -23.63
CA GLU A 207 -17.96 0.67 -22.71
C GLU A 207 -19.16 0.03 -22.01
N LYS A 208 -19.91 -0.82 -22.73
CA LYS A 208 -21.08 -1.54 -22.20
C LYS A 208 -20.77 -2.33 -20.92
N TYR A 209 -19.54 -2.82 -20.77
CA TYR A 209 -19.14 -3.64 -19.63
C TYR A 209 -18.26 -2.89 -18.62
N ALA A 210 -18.01 -1.60 -18.81
CA ALA A 210 -17.13 -0.80 -17.95
C ALA A 210 -17.48 -0.94 -16.46
N SER A 211 -18.75 -0.75 -16.09
CA SER A 211 -19.18 -0.89 -14.68
C SER A 211 -19.00 -2.30 -14.13
N LYS A 212 -19.19 -3.33 -14.96
CA LYS A 212 -18.99 -4.74 -14.54
C LYS A 212 -17.51 -5.05 -14.37
N ARG A 213 -16.67 -4.58 -15.28
CA ARG A 213 -15.21 -4.72 -15.23
C ARG A 213 -14.64 -4.04 -13.99
N ALA A 214 -15.11 -2.83 -13.68
CA ALA A 214 -14.70 -2.09 -12.50
C ALA A 214 -14.90 -2.88 -11.19
N PHE A 215 -15.97 -3.70 -11.07
CA PHE A 215 -16.14 -4.57 -9.90
C PHE A 215 -15.05 -5.64 -9.78
N TYR A 216 -14.58 -6.20 -10.90
CA TYR A 216 -13.50 -7.18 -10.91
C TYR A 216 -12.12 -6.53 -10.72
N GLU A 217 -11.91 -5.33 -11.25
CA GLU A 217 -10.70 -4.53 -10.99
C GLU A 217 -10.61 -4.16 -9.50
N THR A 218 -11.72 -3.74 -8.90
CA THR A 218 -11.80 -3.50 -7.45
C THR A 218 -11.53 -4.78 -6.64
N ALA A 219 -12.05 -5.93 -7.09
CA ALA A 219 -11.74 -7.21 -6.45
C ALA A 219 -10.24 -7.54 -6.56
N LYS A 220 -9.61 -7.29 -7.72
CA LYS A 220 -8.17 -7.47 -7.91
C LYS A 220 -7.37 -6.64 -6.90
N ASP A 221 -7.69 -5.35 -6.81
CA ASP A 221 -7.02 -4.43 -5.89
C ASP A 221 -7.17 -4.88 -4.43
N ASN A 222 -8.38 -5.28 -4.01
CA ASN A 222 -8.61 -5.78 -2.65
C ASN A 222 -7.86 -7.08 -2.36
N VAL A 223 -7.83 -8.02 -3.30
CA VAL A 223 -7.10 -9.29 -3.17
C VAL A 223 -5.59 -9.02 -3.07
N ASN A 224 -5.05 -8.16 -3.93
CA ASN A 224 -3.63 -7.78 -3.87
C ASN A 224 -3.26 -7.14 -2.53
N ILE A 225 -4.06 -6.19 -2.03
CA ILE A 225 -3.84 -5.54 -0.73
C ILE A 225 -3.83 -6.56 0.42
N LEU A 226 -4.72 -7.55 0.37
CA LEU A 226 -4.76 -8.61 1.38
C LEU A 226 -3.57 -9.57 1.27
N PHE A 227 -3.04 -9.79 0.06
CA PHE A 227 -1.92 -10.70 -0.20
C PHE A 227 -0.55 -10.07 0.08
N GLU A 228 -0.41 -8.76 -0.11
CA GLU A 228 0.81 -7.99 0.09
C GLU A 228 1.59 -8.36 1.38
N PRO A 229 0.98 -8.46 2.57
CA PRO A 229 1.70 -8.83 3.80
C PRO A 229 2.35 -10.23 3.77
N VAL A 230 1.78 -11.16 3.01
CA VAL A 230 2.26 -12.56 2.91
C VAL A 230 3.17 -12.79 1.70
N ALA A 231 3.11 -11.90 0.71
CA ALA A 231 3.90 -11.93 -0.51
C ALA A 231 5.42 -11.91 -0.27
N ASN A 232 6.17 -12.56 -1.17
CA ASN A 232 7.62 -12.47 -1.27
C ASN A 232 8.04 -11.31 -2.21
N CYS A 233 9.34 -11.08 -2.39
CA CYS A 233 9.83 -9.99 -3.23
C CYS A 233 9.43 -10.16 -4.71
N ASP A 234 9.43 -11.37 -5.26
CA ASP A 234 9.05 -11.62 -6.67
C ASP A 234 7.56 -11.40 -6.91
N ASP A 235 6.72 -11.79 -5.95
CA ASP A 235 5.29 -11.50 -5.94
C ASP A 235 5.04 -9.99 -5.95
N LEU A 236 5.72 -9.25 -5.06
CA LEU A 236 5.58 -7.79 -4.97
C LEU A 236 6.03 -7.09 -6.25
N LYS A 237 7.13 -7.53 -6.88
CA LYS A 237 7.57 -7.01 -8.18
C LYS A 237 6.47 -7.14 -9.23
N LYS A 238 5.85 -8.33 -9.33
CA LYS A 238 4.79 -8.60 -10.31
C LYS A 238 3.55 -7.73 -10.04
N ILE A 239 3.10 -7.67 -8.79
CA ILE A 239 1.92 -6.90 -8.37
C ILE A 239 2.12 -5.42 -8.62
N TYR A 240 3.19 -4.85 -8.05
CA TYR A 240 3.44 -3.42 -8.12
C TYR A 240 3.88 -2.98 -9.51
N GLY A 241 4.62 -3.82 -10.25
CA GLY A 241 4.99 -3.53 -11.63
C GLY A 241 3.78 -3.39 -12.54
N ALA A 242 2.77 -4.25 -12.38
CA ALA A 242 1.54 -4.18 -13.15
C ALA A 242 0.66 -2.95 -12.77
N GLN A 243 0.68 -2.53 -11.51
CA GLN A 243 -0.14 -1.42 -11.02
C GLN A 243 0.51 -0.05 -11.20
N PHE A 244 1.84 0.01 -11.26
CA PHE A 244 2.62 1.24 -11.16
C PHE A 244 2.12 2.37 -12.08
N GLU A 245 1.98 2.12 -13.38
CA GLU A 245 1.62 3.20 -14.33
C GLU A 245 0.24 3.81 -14.04
N SER A 246 -0.71 3.01 -13.54
CA SER A 246 -2.05 3.47 -13.16
C SER A 246 -2.13 4.12 -11.78
N LYS A 247 -1.14 3.85 -10.91
CA LYS A 247 -1.11 4.31 -9.51
C LYS A 247 0.01 5.31 -9.23
N LYS A 248 0.80 5.71 -10.23
CA LYS A 248 1.96 6.60 -10.08
C LYS A 248 1.64 8.02 -9.60
N GLU A 249 0.36 8.40 -9.57
CA GLU A 249 -0.13 9.67 -9.01
C GLU A 249 -0.79 9.49 -7.62
N ASP A 250 -0.97 8.24 -7.17
CA ASP A 250 -1.52 7.90 -5.85
C ASP A 250 -0.38 7.80 -4.82
N ALA A 251 -0.10 8.92 -4.14
CA ALA A 251 0.95 9.01 -3.14
C ALA A 251 0.79 8.00 -1.99
N GLU A 252 -0.45 7.66 -1.61
CA GLU A 252 -0.71 6.68 -0.55
C GLU A 252 -0.39 5.27 -1.02
N TRP A 253 -0.73 4.91 -2.26
CA TRP A 253 -0.30 3.64 -2.86
C TRP A 253 1.22 3.55 -2.96
N LEU A 254 1.88 4.60 -3.47
CA LEU A 254 3.34 4.64 -3.60
C LEU A 254 4.05 4.48 -2.24
N LYS A 255 3.53 5.14 -1.19
CA LYS A 255 4.04 5.03 0.18
C LYS A 255 3.89 3.62 0.73
N ARG A 256 2.73 2.98 0.54
CA ARG A 256 2.51 1.58 0.95
C ARG A 256 3.45 0.64 0.19
N ALA A 257 3.54 0.78 -1.13
CA ALA A 257 4.37 -0.06 -1.98
C ALA A 257 5.87 0.05 -1.63
N ALA A 258 6.40 1.28 -1.52
CA ALA A 258 7.78 1.51 -1.08
C ALA A 258 8.03 0.94 0.32
N GLY A 259 7.13 1.20 1.28
CA GLY A 259 7.26 0.70 2.65
C GLY A 259 7.30 -0.82 2.73
N LEU A 260 6.45 -1.50 1.96
CA LEU A 260 6.40 -2.95 1.96
C LEU A 260 7.59 -3.57 1.22
N MET A 261 7.97 -3.05 0.05
CA MET A 261 9.17 -3.50 -0.65
C MET A 261 10.41 -3.36 0.24
N ASN A 262 10.54 -2.24 0.98
CA ASN A 262 11.62 -2.06 1.95
C ASN A 262 11.55 -3.07 3.10
N LYS A 263 10.35 -3.29 3.68
CA LYS A 263 10.15 -4.26 4.77
C LYS A 263 10.46 -5.71 4.35
N LYS A 264 10.26 -6.02 3.08
CA LYS A 264 10.56 -7.35 2.48
C LYS A 264 11.95 -7.42 1.85
N GLU A 265 12.82 -6.44 2.14
CA GLU A 265 14.20 -6.37 1.63
C GLU A 265 14.29 -6.43 0.10
N CYS A 266 13.23 -5.96 -0.57
CA CYS A 266 13.10 -5.91 -2.02
C CYS A 266 13.61 -4.59 -2.60
N THR A 267 14.55 -3.94 -1.91
CA THR A 267 15.08 -2.61 -2.27
C THR A 267 16.05 -2.67 -3.43
N ASP A 268 16.50 -3.87 -3.78
CA ASP A 268 17.47 -4.02 -4.85
C ASP A 268 16.90 -3.91 -6.26
N ASP A 269 15.59 -4.12 -6.38
CA ASP A 269 14.88 -4.12 -7.65
C ASP A 269 14.74 -2.69 -8.24
N PRO A 270 14.92 -2.50 -9.56
CA PRO A 270 14.71 -1.20 -10.21
C PRO A 270 13.31 -0.60 -9.98
N LEU A 271 12.28 -1.42 -9.78
CA LEU A 271 10.94 -0.95 -9.48
C LEU A 271 10.88 -0.21 -8.14
N PHE A 272 11.62 -0.66 -7.11
CA PHE A 272 11.68 0.03 -5.82
C PHE A 272 12.21 1.45 -6.00
N VAL A 273 13.32 1.60 -6.74
CA VAL A 273 13.90 2.89 -7.06
C VAL A 273 12.88 3.77 -7.81
N LYS A 274 12.19 3.22 -8.81
CA LYS A 274 11.18 3.94 -9.60
C LYS A 274 10.01 4.43 -8.73
N ILE A 275 9.50 3.59 -7.84
CA ILE A 275 8.42 3.92 -6.89
C ILE A 275 8.89 5.02 -5.93
N ALA A 276 10.07 4.86 -5.33
CA ALA A 276 10.62 5.81 -4.37
C ALA A 276 10.92 7.17 -5.02
N GLU A 277 11.51 7.19 -6.22
CA GLU A 277 11.73 8.43 -7.01
C GLU A 277 10.39 9.12 -7.32
N THR A 278 9.37 8.36 -7.73
CA THR A 278 8.05 8.90 -8.07
C THR A 278 7.36 9.49 -6.84
N LEU A 279 7.38 8.78 -5.70
CA LEU A 279 6.84 9.27 -4.44
C LEU A 279 7.54 10.56 -4.00
N HIS A 280 8.88 10.59 -4.09
CA HIS A 280 9.66 11.77 -3.76
C HIS A 280 9.29 12.96 -4.65
N ASN A 281 9.12 12.74 -5.95
CA ASN A 281 8.74 13.80 -6.88
C ASN A 281 7.34 14.38 -6.62
N LEU A 282 6.40 13.54 -6.15
CA LEU A 282 5.06 14.01 -5.78
C LEU A 282 5.04 14.77 -4.45
N GLN A 283 5.82 14.31 -3.47
CA GLN A 283 5.84 14.86 -2.12
C GLN A 283 7.29 15.03 -1.63
N PRO A 284 8.03 16.00 -2.20
CA PRO A 284 9.42 16.21 -1.84
C PRO A 284 9.51 16.71 -0.40
N SER A 285 10.44 16.13 0.35
CA SER A 285 10.77 16.54 1.71
C SER A 285 12.26 16.35 1.94
N ALA A 286 12.83 17.09 2.89
CA ALA A 286 14.23 16.96 3.26
C ALA A 286 14.62 15.51 3.62
N VAL A 287 13.76 14.82 4.39
CA VAL A 287 13.95 13.41 4.78
C VAL A 287 13.89 12.48 3.57
N SER A 288 12.89 12.64 2.70
CA SER A 288 12.78 11.80 1.50
C SER A 288 13.98 12.00 0.57
N ALA A 289 14.39 13.24 0.28
CA ALA A 289 15.57 13.54 -0.52
C ALA A 289 16.85 12.95 0.09
N PHE A 290 17.02 13.03 1.41
CA PHE A 290 18.17 12.44 2.08
C PHE A 290 18.22 10.91 1.91
N ASN A 291 17.08 10.24 2.10
CA ASN A 291 16.96 8.79 1.91
C ASN A 291 17.18 8.38 0.44
N MET A 292 16.67 9.17 -0.51
CA MET A 292 16.96 9.01 -1.94
C MET A 292 18.47 9.13 -2.20
N GLY A 293 19.12 10.12 -1.61
CA GLY A 293 20.57 10.32 -1.68
C GLY A 293 21.34 9.08 -1.23
N LYS A 294 21.02 8.54 -0.05
CA LYS A 294 21.64 7.31 0.49
C LYS A 294 21.42 6.11 -0.44
N MET A 295 20.17 5.87 -0.85
CA MET A 295 19.84 4.77 -1.76
C MET A 295 20.64 4.86 -3.08
N MET A 296 20.82 6.05 -3.63
CA MET A 296 21.62 6.24 -4.85
C MET A 296 23.11 5.99 -4.63
N ILE A 297 23.65 6.20 -3.43
CA ILE A 297 25.03 5.80 -3.09
C ILE A 297 25.16 4.28 -3.12
N ASP A 298 24.22 3.58 -2.48
CA ASP A 298 24.23 2.11 -2.43
C ASP A 298 24.11 1.51 -3.85
N LYS A 299 23.32 2.15 -4.70
CA LYS A 299 23.20 1.83 -6.14
C LYS A 299 24.34 2.33 -7.02
N LYS A 300 25.40 2.89 -6.45
CA LYS A 300 26.57 3.47 -7.14
C LYS A 300 26.23 4.56 -8.17
N SER A 301 25.03 5.13 -8.07
CA SER A 301 24.54 6.22 -8.91
C SER A 301 24.95 7.56 -8.33
N PHE A 302 26.26 7.81 -8.26
CA PHE A 302 26.83 8.91 -7.46
C PHE A 302 26.40 10.32 -7.90
N SER A 303 26.18 10.53 -9.20
CA SER A 303 25.66 11.82 -9.70
C SER A 303 24.25 12.11 -9.18
N LYS A 304 23.35 11.11 -9.22
CA LYS A 304 22.01 11.22 -8.64
C LYS A 304 22.06 11.38 -7.13
N ALA A 305 22.93 10.64 -6.44
CA ALA A 305 23.13 10.77 -5.00
C ALA A 305 23.49 12.20 -4.60
N THR A 306 24.42 12.83 -5.32
CA THR A 306 24.79 14.23 -5.10
C THR A 306 23.61 15.18 -5.28
N THR A 307 22.78 14.95 -6.30
CA THR A 307 21.59 15.76 -6.58
C THR A 307 20.60 15.70 -5.42
N PHE A 308 20.22 14.50 -5.00
CA PHE A 308 19.27 14.31 -3.90
C PHE A 308 19.80 14.80 -2.55
N LEU A 309 21.09 14.58 -2.24
CA LEU A 309 21.68 15.10 -0.99
C LEU A 309 21.70 16.63 -0.95
N LYS A 310 21.96 17.30 -2.08
CA LYS A 310 21.86 18.77 -2.17
C LYS A 310 20.42 19.26 -1.98
N GLN A 311 19.46 18.61 -2.64
CA GLN A 311 18.05 18.90 -2.45
C GLN A 311 17.61 18.70 -0.99
N ALA A 312 18.11 17.66 -0.31
CA ALA A 312 17.84 17.43 1.10
C ALA A 312 18.31 18.59 1.98
N ILE A 313 19.49 19.14 1.68
CA ILE A 313 20.06 20.31 2.36
C ILE A 313 19.21 21.56 2.09
N GLU A 314 18.76 21.77 0.85
CA GLU A 314 17.93 22.91 0.46
C GLU A 314 16.56 22.89 1.15
N LEU A 315 15.93 21.71 1.24
CA LEU A 315 14.61 21.52 1.86
C LEU A 315 14.65 21.46 3.39
N GLN A 316 15.84 21.31 4.00
CA GLN A 316 15.96 21.20 5.45
C GLN A 316 15.92 22.58 6.10
N GLU A 317 15.09 22.75 7.13
CA GLU A 317 15.02 23.99 7.90
C GLU A 317 15.81 23.88 9.21
N ASP A 318 15.83 22.70 9.82
CA ASP A 318 16.56 22.46 11.07
C ASP A 318 18.08 22.48 10.85
N SER A 319 18.78 23.36 11.57
CA SER A 319 20.22 23.57 11.42
C SER A 319 21.05 22.32 11.70
N LEU A 320 20.69 21.55 12.73
CA LEU A 320 21.45 20.37 13.14
C LEU A 320 21.27 19.23 12.12
N LYS A 321 20.04 18.96 11.68
CA LYS A 321 19.79 17.99 10.59
C LYS A 321 20.43 18.42 9.27
N LYS A 322 20.47 19.73 9.00
CA LYS A 322 21.17 20.26 7.82
C LYS A 322 22.67 20.01 7.92
N ALA A 323 23.26 20.11 9.11
CA ALA A 323 24.64 19.73 9.38
C ALA A 323 24.88 18.24 9.08
N ASP A 324 23.98 17.35 9.52
CA ASP A 324 24.06 15.90 9.23
C ASP A 324 24.04 15.62 7.73
N TYR A 325 23.21 16.35 6.97
CA TYR A 325 23.13 16.18 5.52
C TYR A 325 24.37 16.69 4.80
N TYR A 326 24.93 17.82 5.22
CA TYR A 326 26.23 18.29 4.73
C TYR A 326 27.35 17.29 5.04
N TYR A 327 27.35 16.68 6.22
CA TYR A 327 28.32 15.67 6.61
C TYR A 327 28.22 14.39 5.77
N MET A 328 26.99 13.94 5.48
CA MET A 328 26.76 12.83 4.55
C MET A 328 27.26 13.18 3.13
N LEU A 329 26.97 14.39 2.64
CA LEU A 329 27.46 14.86 1.34
C LEU A 329 28.99 14.92 1.30
N ALA A 330 29.63 15.40 2.36
CA ALA A 330 31.09 15.43 2.49
C ALA A 330 31.67 14.01 2.42
N ASN A 331 31.10 13.06 3.16
CA ASN A 331 31.49 11.65 3.10
C ASN A 331 31.28 11.04 1.72
N HIS A 332 30.19 11.37 1.04
CA HIS A 332 29.94 10.91 -0.33
C HIS A 332 31.03 11.41 -1.29
N TYR A 333 31.37 12.69 -1.23
CA TYR A 333 32.45 13.28 -2.02
C TYR A 333 33.82 12.67 -1.69
N PHE A 334 34.07 12.36 -0.42
CA PHE A 334 35.31 11.71 0.01
C PHE A 334 35.42 10.27 -0.49
N LYS A 335 34.45 9.42 -0.13
CA LYS A 335 34.55 7.97 -0.29
C LYS A 335 34.26 7.53 -1.72
N ASN A 336 33.27 8.15 -2.37
CA ASN A 336 32.75 7.69 -3.67
C ASN A 336 33.29 8.51 -4.84
N LEU A 337 33.26 9.85 -4.74
CA LEU A 337 33.70 10.72 -5.84
C LEU A 337 35.21 11.02 -5.83
N LYS A 338 35.90 10.78 -4.71
CA LYS A 338 37.32 11.12 -4.51
C LYS A 338 37.64 12.61 -4.74
N GLN A 339 36.69 13.49 -4.43
CA GLN A 339 36.82 14.94 -4.60
C GLN A 339 37.07 15.62 -3.24
N PHE A 340 38.31 15.57 -2.76
CA PHE A 340 38.65 15.93 -1.38
C PHE A 340 38.47 17.42 -1.06
N ALA A 341 38.84 18.32 -1.98
CA ALA A 341 38.66 19.76 -1.77
C ALA A 341 37.18 20.14 -1.58
N ALA A 342 36.28 19.59 -2.39
CA ALA A 342 34.84 19.79 -2.26
C ALA A 342 34.29 19.13 -0.99
N ALA A 343 34.75 17.92 -0.65
CA ALA A 343 34.38 17.27 0.62
C ALA A 343 34.73 18.13 1.83
N ARG A 344 35.90 18.78 1.85
CA ARG A 344 36.29 19.71 2.93
C ARG A 344 35.32 20.87 3.05
N VAL A 345 34.93 21.49 1.94
CA VAL A 345 33.98 22.61 1.95
C VAL A 345 32.65 22.18 2.59
N PHE A 346 32.14 21.00 2.26
CA PHE A 346 30.90 20.50 2.87
C PHE A 346 31.07 20.12 4.36
N ALA A 347 32.20 19.51 4.74
CA ALA A 347 32.50 19.23 6.15
C ALA A 347 32.62 20.51 6.99
N GLN A 348 33.20 21.59 6.44
CA GLN A 348 33.24 22.90 7.09
C GLN A 348 31.85 23.51 7.25
N LYS A 349 30.97 23.37 6.24
CA LYS A 349 29.56 23.78 6.36
C LYS A 349 28.85 23.00 7.47
N ALA A 350 29.04 21.68 7.55
CA ALA A 350 28.51 20.87 8.64
C ALA A 350 29.00 21.37 10.02
N ALA A 351 30.31 21.59 10.18
CA ALA A 351 30.90 22.12 11.41
C ALA A 351 30.33 23.50 11.81
N SER A 352 30.06 24.38 10.84
CA SER A 352 29.50 25.71 11.11
C SER A 352 28.06 25.67 11.63
N LEU A 353 27.29 24.64 11.26
CA LEU A 353 25.90 24.45 11.67
C LEU A 353 25.75 23.66 12.97
N HIS A 354 26.79 22.93 13.39
CA HIS A 354 26.83 22.12 14.60
C HIS A 354 28.16 22.33 15.35
N THR A 355 28.24 23.41 16.12
CA THR A 355 29.50 23.96 16.70
C THR A 355 30.17 23.09 17.75
N GLY A 356 29.48 22.08 18.31
CA GLY A 356 30.02 21.12 19.28
C GLY A 356 30.32 19.73 18.72
N TRP A 357 30.28 19.56 17.39
CA TRP A 357 30.35 18.23 16.77
C TRP A 357 31.69 17.96 16.11
N GLY A 358 32.50 17.11 16.74
CA GLY A 358 33.88 16.87 16.32
C GLY A 358 34.01 16.03 15.05
N TRP A 359 32.98 15.29 14.67
CA TRP A 359 32.99 14.40 13.49
C TRP A 359 33.34 15.12 12.19
N SER A 360 32.93 16.38 12.03
CA SER A 360 33.28 17.17 10.84
C SER A 360 34.79 17.42 10.74
N TYR A 361 35.48 17.71 11.86
CA TYR A 361 36.93 17.86 11.87
C TYR A 361 37.66 16.54 11.75
N LEU A 362 37.10 15.47 12.32
CA LEU A 362 37.61 14.11 12.12
C LEU A 362 37.63 13.75 10.63
N LEU A 363 36.54 14.04 9.91
CA LEU A 363 36.46 13.83 8.46
C LEU A 363 37.48 14.69 7.70
N ILE A 364 37.66 15.97 8.05
CA ILE A 364 38.67 16.81 7.39
C ILE A 364 40.09 16.25 7.59
N GLY A 365 40.39 15.72 8.78
CA GLY A 365 41.65 15.02 9.02
C GLY A 365 41.80 13.79 8.12
N ASP A 366 40.73 13.00 7.95
CA ASP A 366 40.73 11.84 7.05
C ASP A 366 41.00 12.26 5.60
N LEU A 367 40.40 13.36 5.12
CA LEU A 367 40.66 13.92 3.79
C LEU A 367 42.15 14.26 3.60
N TYR A 368 42.77 14.88 4.60
CA TYR A 368 44.17 15.29 4.56
C TYR A 368 45.09 14.07 4.55
N SER A 369 44.91 13.14 5.48
CA SER A 369 45.72 11.90 5.52
C SER A 369 45.61 11.08 4.23
N ALA A 370 44.42 11.02 3.63
CA ALA A 370 44.21 10.32 2.35
C ALA A 370 44.92 11.01 1.17
N SER A 371 45.27 12.29 1.30
CA SER A 371 45.96 13.07 0.26
C SER A 371 47.47 13.04 0.39
N ALA A 372 48.05 12.45 1.45
CA ALA A 372 49.48 12.51 1.71
C ALA A 372 50.34 11.89 0.60
N LYS A 373 49.80 10.92 -0.15
CA LYS A 373 50.51 10.34 -1.30
C LYS A 373 50.60 11.30 -2.48
N ASP A 374 49.56 12.12 -2.68
CA ASP A 374 49.37 12.97 -3.84
C ASP A 374 49.77 14.45 -3.58
N CYS A 375 49.98 14.80 -2.32
CA CYS A 375 50.41 16.13 -1.89
C CYS A 375 51.82 16.05 -1.28
N GLY A 376 52.80 16.63 -1.97
CA GLY A 376 54.21 16.70 -1.56
C GLY A 376 55.15 16.03 -2.55
N GLU A 377 56.28 16.67 -2.85
CA GLU A 377 57.25 16.20 -3.85
C GLU A 377 58.30 15.26 -3.24
N ASN A 378 58.52 15.36 -1.93
CA ASN A 378 59.52 14.59 -1.19
C ASN A 378 58.93 13.99 0.11
N ASP A 379 59.70 13.12 0.76
CA ASP A 379 59.24 12.39 1.95
C ASP A 379 58.91 13.32 3.13
N PHE A 380 59.63 14.45 3.25
CA PHE A 380 59.34 15.46 4.26
C PHE A 380 57.98 16.12 4.02
N GLU A 381 57.70 16.58 2.80
CA GLU A 381 56.43 17.23 2.45
C GLU A 381 55.24 16.27 2.58
N LYS A 382 55.40 15.02 2.17
CA LYS A 382 54.38 13.98 2.35
C LYS A 382 54.14 13.70 3.84
N GLY A 383 55.21 13.67 4.65
CA GLY A 383 55.12 13.60 6.10
C GLY A 383 54.41 14.80 6.73
N ALA A 384 54.63 16.00 6.18
CA ALA A 384 54.02 17.24 6.65
C ALA A 384 52.50 17.27 6.46
N VAL A 385 51.95 16.55 5.47
CA VAL A 385 50.49 16.39 5.32
C VAL A 385 49.87 15.71 6.55
N TYR A 386 50.58 14.78 7.19
CA TYR A 386 50.07 14.12 8.40
C TYR A 386 50.01 15.07 9.61
N TRP A 387 50.83 16.12 9.66
CA TRP A 387 50.74 17.14 10.71
C TRP A 387 49.37 17.82 10.73
N VAL A 388 48.96 18.37 9.58
CA VAL A 388 47.66 19.05 9.46
C VAL A 388 46.50 18.06 9.62
N ALA A 389 46.65 16.79 9.23
CA ALA A 389 45.66 15.77 9.53
C ALA A 389 45.51 15.56 11.06
N VAL A 390 46.64 15.39 11.76
CA VAL A 390 46.68 15.24 13.23
C VAL A 390 46.11 16.46 13.95
N ASP A 391 46.38 17.67 13.46
CA ASP A 391 45.81 18.89 14.04
C ASP A 391 44.29 18.91 13.96
N LYS A 392 43.69 18.42 12.87
CA LYS A 392 42.23 18.30 12.77
C LYS A 392 41.67 17.23 13.70
N TYR A 393 42.36 16.10 13.90
CA TYR A 393 41.94 15.09 14.88
C TYR A 393 42.03 15.60 16.33
N ILE A 394 43.10 16.35 16.65
CA ILE A 394 43.24 17.02 17.96
C ILE A 394 42.10 18.01 18.16
N ARG A 395 41.81 18.84 17.16
CA ARG A 395 40.67 19.76 17.19
C ARG A 395 39.35 19.03 17.38
N ALA A 396 39.14 17.92 16.67
CA ALA A 396 37.92 17.10 16.74
C ALA A 396 37.63 16.65 18.18
N LYS A 397 38.61 16.04 18.87
CA LYS A 397 38.43 15.59 20.26
C LYS A 397 38.35 16.72 21.28
N SER A 398 38.95 17.87 20.99
CA SER A 398 38.88 19.04 21.89
C SER A 398 37.49 19.69 21.90
N ILE A 399 36.78 19.60 20.78
CA ILE A 399 35.43 20.14 20.61
C ILE A 399 34.39 19.14 21.11
N ASP A 400 34.61 17.85 20.84
CA ASP A 400 33.68 16.78 21.14
C ASP A 400 34.39 15.62 21.84
N GLY A 401 34.21 15.54 23.17
CA GLY A 401 34.81 14.49 23.99
C GLY A 401 34.31 13.08 23.66
N SER A 402 33.12 12.95 23.06
CA SER A 402 32.53 11.63 22.76
C SER A 402 33.29 10.85 21.69
N ILE A 403 34.07 11.54 20.85
CA ILE A 403 34.87 10.93 19.78
C ILE A 403 36.37 10.84 20.12
N ALA A 404 36.75 11.12 21.37
CA ALA A 404 38.15 11.19 21.78
C ALA A 404 38.91 9.89 21.49
N GLU A 405 38.28 8.73 21.70
CA GLU A 405 38.89 7.43 21.43
C GLU A 405 39.24 7.27 19.94
N GLU A 406 38.28 7.52 19.05
CA GLU A 406 38.47 7.42 17.60
C GLU A 406 39.52 8.42 17.10
N ALA A 407 39.46 9.67 17.57
CA ALA A 407 40.46 10.68 17.25
C ALA A 407 41.86 10.28 17.73
N ASN A 408 42.01 9.72 18.94
CA ASN A 408 43.29 9.26 19.47
C ASN A 408 43.87 8.10 18.66
N LYS A 409 43.04 7.15 18.18
CA LYS A 409 43.48 6.08 17.28
C LYS A 409 44.07 6.64 15.97
N LYS A 410 43.41 7.63 15.38
CA LYS A 410 43.91 8.32 14.17
C LYS A 410 45.19 9.10 14.46
N ILE A 411 45.26 9.83 15.58
CA ILE A 411 46.49 10.54 16.01
C ILE A 411 47.66 9.57 16.15
N ALA A 412 47.47 8.45 16.85
CA ALA A 412 48.52 7.45 17.05
C ALA A 412 48.94 6.76 15.74
N THR A 413 48.02 6.58 14.80
CA THR A 413 48.32 6.02 13.48
C THR A 413 49.16 6.97 12.66
N TRP A 414 48.72 8.23 12.53
CA TRP A 414 49.29 9.17 11.58
C TRP A 414 50.54 9.89 12.11
N SER A 415 50.68 10.05 13.43
CA SER A 415 51.89 10.64 14.02
C SER A 415 53.16 9.82 13.75
N LYS A 416 53.01 8.51 13.44
CA LYS A 416 54.09 7.60 13.03
C LYS A 416 54.63 7.87 11.62
N TYR A 417 54.01 8.78 10.86
CA TYR A 417 54.50 9.17 9.53
C TYR A 417 54.99 10.61 9.48
N PHE A 418 55.21 11.24 10.64
CA PHE A 418 55.86 12.55 10.69
C PHE A 418 57.30 12.46 10.17
N PRO A 419 57.82 13.53 9.55
CA PRO A 419 59.21 13.58 9.10
C PRO A 419 60.19 13.31 10.24
N THR A 420 61.31 12.65 9.92
CA THR A 420 62.36 12.43 10.92
C THR A 420 63.18 13.70 11.13
N LYS A 421 63.91 13.78 12.24
CA LYS A 421 64.92 14.84 12.46
C LYS A 421 65.92 14.97 11.31
N LYS A 422 66.30 13.84 10.71
CA LYS A 422 67.22 13.79 9.57
C LYS A 422 66.61 14.45 8.33
N ASP A 423 65.34 14.15 8.03
CA ASP A 423 64.65 14.73 6.87
C ASP A 423 64.45 16.23 7.05
N ALA A 424 64.02 16.66 8.24
CA ALA A 424 63.87 18.07 8.56
C ALA A 424 65.19 18.83 8.39
N PHE A 425 66.30 18.28 8.89
CA PHE A 425 67.63 18.87 8.69
C PHE A 425 68.04 18.90 7.20
N PHE A 426 67.84 17.81 6.47
CA PHE A 426 68.18 17.70 5.05
C PHE A 426 67.47 18.75 4.19
N TYR A 427 66.20 19.04 4.49
CA TYR A 427 65.40 20.05 3.79
C TYR A 427 65.42 21.43 4.48
N ASN A 428 66.33 21.64 5.44
CA ASN A 428 66.55 22.93 6.13
C ASN A 428 65.32 23.47 6.90
N TYR A 429 64.52 22.58 7.48
CA TYR A 429 63.40 22.91 8.36
C TYR A 429 63.76 22.72 9.85
N THR A 430 63.35 23.68 10.67
CA THR A 430 63.59 23.65 12.13
C THR A 430 62.32 23.30 12.88
N GLU A 431 62.41 22.38 13.85
CA GLU A 431 61.32 22.02 14.75
C GLU A 431 60.74 23.25 15.46
N GLY A 432 59.42 23.30 15.63
CA GLY A 432 58.72 24.42 16.27
C GLY A 432 58.49 25.64 15.37
N LYS A 433 59.05 25.67 14.14
CA LYS A 433 58.75 26.74 13.17
C LYS A 433 57.44 26.48 12.44
N SER A 434 56.86 27.56 11.91
CA SER A 434 55.67 27.52 11.07
C SER A 434 55.98 26.86 9.73
N TYR A 435 55.07 26.02 9.25
CA TYR A 435 55.14 25.38 7.94
C TYR A 435 53.76 25.40 7.29
N THR A 436 53.70 25.75 6.00
CA THR A 436 52.45 25.72 5.23
C THR A 436 52.46 24.50 4.32
N VAL A 437 51.53 23.57 4.56
CA VAL A 437 51.32 22.42 3.69
C VAL A 437 50.67 22.92 2.41
N GLY A 438 51.34 22.70 1.28
CA GLY A 438 50.86 23.11 -0.05
C GLY A 438 49.67 22.27 -0.55
N CYS A 439 49.59 22.08 -1.87
CA CYS A 439 48.51 21.33 -2.51
C CYS A 439 47.13 21.99 -2.30
N TRP A 440 46.04 21.24 -2.49
CA TRP A 440 44.69 21.71 -2.21
C TRP A 440 44.44 21.95 -0.70
N ILE A 441 45.30 21.41 0.16
CA ILE A 441 45.21 21.51 1.62
C ILE A 441 45.48 22.96 2.06
N ASN A 442 46.60 23.56 1.67
CA ASN A 442 46.92 24.97 1.92
C ASN A 442 46.63 25.41 3.38
N GLU A 443 47.16 24.67 4.35
CA GLU A 443 46.99 24.98 5.78
C GLU A 443 48.34 25.08 6.49
N THR A 444 48.41 26.00 7.44
CA THR A 444 49.60 26.24 8.25
C THR A 444 49.57 25.41 9.53
N THR A 445 50.73 24.83 9.86
CA THR A 445 50.98 24.02 11.04
C THR A 445 52.38 24.32 11.59
N THR A 446 52.81 23.55 12.58
CA THR A 446 54.13 23.61 13.19
C THR A 446 54.93 22.36 12.86
N VAL A 447 56.20 22.55 12.48
CA VAL A 447 57.14 21.45 12.22
C VAL A 447 57.30 20.61 13.48
N ARG A 448 57.01 19.31 13.38
CA ARG A 448 57.12 18.30 14.44
C ARG A 448 57.84 17.08 13.91
N VAL A 449 58.92 16.66 14.55
CA VAL A 449 59.75 15.54 14.08
C VAL A 449 59.65 14.34 15.00
N GLN A 450 59.94 13.16 14.46
CA GLN A 450 60.06 11.91 15.24
C GLN A 450 61.43 11.73 15.86
#